data_AF-A0A9D2N437-F1
#
_entry.id   AF-A0A9D2N437-F1
#
_cell.length_a   1.000
_cell.length_b   1.000
_cell.length_c   1.000
_cell.angle_alpha   90.00
_cell.angle_beta   90.00
_cell.angle_gamma   90.00
#
_symmetry.space_group_name_H-M   'P 1'
#
loop_
_entity.id
_entity.type
_entity.pdbx_description
1 polymer ?
#
loop_
_entity_poly.entity_id
_entity_poly.type
_entity_poly.pdbx_seq_one_letter_code
_entity_poly.pdbx_strand_id
1 'polypeptide(L)'
;MEREDIVPVLLSPLMDGRMKIKDRILEGIYYVKKEEEKLSDTEIGKIQAVLYAFANKLLTAEELEEIKEAIAMTKLGEMLFDDGVKAGEKKGEEKMSRLTIRLLDEKRYGDLERAVKDLEYRKELYKIFGI
;
A
#
# COMPACT_ATOMS: atom_id res chain seq x y z
N MET A 1 8.41 5.66 25.14
CA MET A 1 7.18 4.89 25.37
C MET A 1 7.55 3.61 26.07
N GLU A 2 6.88 3.27 27.17
CA GLU A 2 6.91 1.90 27.67
C GLU A 2 5.86 1.10 26.91
N ARG A 3 6.03 -0.23 26.78
CA ARG A 3 5.04 -1.07 26.04
C ARG A 3 3.61 -0.94 26.57
N GLU A 4 3.47 -0.58 27.83
CA GLU A 4 2.21 -0.36 28.53
C GLU A 4 1.41 0.83 27.97
N ASP A 5 2.10 1.83 27.40
CA ASP A 5 1.47 3.02 26.80
C ASP A 5 0.83 2.73 25.43
N ILE A 6 1.17 1.61 24.79
CA ILE A 6 0.70 1.25 23.43
C ILE A 6 -0.75 0.75 23.47
N VAL A 7 -1.09 0.00 24.50
CA VAL A 7 -2.41 -0.63 24.64
C VAL A 7 -3.53 0.42 24.74
N PRO A 8 -3.42 1.49 25.54
CA PRO A 8 -4.40 2.57 25.55
C PRO A 8 -4.59 3.23 24.19
N VAL A 9 -3.50 3.48 23.44
CA VAL A 9 -3.56 4.07 22.09
C VAL A 9 -4.36 3.17 21.14
N LEU A 10 -4.05 1.87 21.14
CA LEU A 10 -4.72 0.88 20.30
C LEU A 10 -6.20 0.73 20.59
N LEU A 11 -6.60 0.81 21.87
CA LEU A 11 -7.99 0.61 22.28
C LEU A 11 -8.81 1.91 22.28
N SER A 12 -8.15 3.07 22.20
CA SER A 12 -8.81 4.39 22.19
C SER A 12 -9.96 4.52 21.17
N PRO A 13 -9.94 3.90 19.96
CA PRO A 13 -11.06 4.00 19.03
C PRO A 13 -12.35 3.36 19.58
N LEU A 14 -12.23 2.34 20.44
CA LEU A 14 -13.35 1.59 21.04
C LEU A 14 -13.86 2.19 22.34
N MET A 15 -13.08 3.05 22.97
CA MET A 15 -13.44 3.68 24.24
C MET A 15 -14.50 4.77 24.02
N ASP A 16 -15.39 4.93 25.00
CA ASP A 16 -16.32 6.04 25.01
C ASP A 16 -15.59 7.35 25.34
N GLY A 17 -16.08 8.47 24.83
CA GLY A 17 -15.45 9.76 25.04
C GLY A 17 -15.91 10.85 24.07
N ARG A 18 -15.49 12.08 24.35
CA ARG A 18 -15.92 13.29 23.61
C ARG A 18 -15.18 13.50 22.29
N MET A 19 -13.97 12.94 22.15
CA MET A 19 -13.17 13.04 20.92
C MET A 19 -13.74 12.09 19.87
N LYS A 20 -13.82 12.51 18.60
CA LYS A 20 -14.33 11.64 17.54
C LYS A 20 -13.41 10.43 17.33
N ILE A 21 -13.98 9.31 16.87
CA ILE A 21 -13.22 8.07 16.60
C ILE A 21 -12.08 8.34 15.61
N LYS A 22 -12.35 9.10 14.54
CA LYS A 22 -11.34 9.49 13.55
C LYS A 22 -10.13 10.15 14.21
N ASP A 23 -10.37 11.18 15.02
CA ASP A 23 -9.32 11.97 15.65
C ASP A 23 -8.49 11.12 16.60
N ARG A 24 -9.11 10.17 17.33
CA ARG A 24 -8.40 9.21 18.19
C ARG A 24 -7.47 8.30 17.40
N ILE A 25 -7.91 7.80 16.25
CA ILE A 25 -7.10 6.97 15.35
C ILE A 25 -5.94 7.79 14.78
N LEU A 26 -6.23 9.01 14.32
CA LEU A 26 -5.25 9.91 13.72
C LEU A 26 -4.14 10.29 14.71
N GLU A 27 -4.52 10.68 15.93
CA GLU A 27 -3.58 10.93 17.03
C GLU A 27 -2.77 9.68 17.36
N GLY A 28 -3.39 8.49 17.35
CA GLY A 28 -2.67 7.24 17.55
C GLY A 28 -1.59 6.98 16.50
N ILE A 29 -1.87 7.23 15.22
CA ILE A 29 -0.90 7.10 14.12
C ILE A 29 0.25 8.10 14.29
N TYR A 30 -0.06 9.37 14.57
CA TYR A 30 0.97 10.39 14.79
C TYR A 30 1.81 10.15 16.04
N TYR A 31 1.19 9.63 17.11
CA TYR A 31 1.89 9.29 18.33
C TYR A 31 2.93 8.19 18.08
N VAL A 32 2.55 7.13 17.37
CA VAL A 32 3.46 6.03 17.02
C VAL A 32 4.57 6.51 16.09
N LYS A 33 4.24 7.39 15.14
CA LYS A 33 5.24 8.05 14.27
C LYS A 33 6.29 8.81 15.08
N LYS A 34 5.90 9.52 16.14
CA LYS A 34 6.85 10.26 17.00
C LYS A 34 7.77 9.37 17.81
N GLU A 35 7.38 8.12 18.05
CA GLU A 35 8.17 7.13 18.79
C GLU A 35 8.96 6.20 17.85
N GLU A 36 9.16 6.59 16.59
CA GLU A 36 9.90 5.84 15.56
C GLU A 36 11.35 5.48 15.97
N GLU A 37 11.99 6.26 16.84
CA GLU A 37 13.34 5.95 17.34
C GLU A 37 13.36 4.87 18.43
N LYS A 38 12.21 4.57 19.06
CA LYS A 38 12.12 3.65 20.21
C LYS A 38 11.43 2.33 19.86
N LEU A 39 10.62 2.30 18.80
CA LEU A 39 9.89 1.13 18.34
C LEU A 39 10.52 0.58 17.06
N SER A 40 10.50 -0.75 16.91
CA SER A 40 10.89 -1.34 15.63
C SER A 40 9.86 -1.04 14.53
N ASP A 41 10.30 -0.99 13.27
CA ASP A 41 9.42 -0.82 12.10
C ASP A 41 8.28 -1.86 12.09
N THR A 42 8.54 -3.08 12.59
CA THR A 42 7.53 -4.13 12.72
C THR A 42 6.49 -3.83 13.79
N GLU A 43 6.88 -3.26 14.94
CA GLU A 43 5.94 -2.87 16.00
C GLU A 43 5.05 -1.71 15.54
N ILE A 44 5.65 -0.70 14.91
CA ILE A 44 4.93 0.43 14.30
C ILE A 44 3.94 -0.08 13.26
N GLY A 45 4.38 -0.99 12.38
CA GLY A 45 3.54 -1.63 11.38
C GLY A 45 2.32 -2.33 11.99
N LYS A 46 2.51 -3.11 13.05
CA LYS A 46 1.42 -3.80 13.75
C LYS A 46 0.44 -2.82 14.38
N ILE A 47 0.92 -1.76 15.02
CA ILE A 47 0.07 -0.78 15.67
C ILE A 47 -0.77 -0.03 14.64
N GLN A 48 -0.14 0.48 13.57
CA GLN A 48 -0.84 1.17 12.49
C GLN A 48 -1.83 0.26 11.76
N ALA A 49 -1.51 -1.03 11.57
CA ALA A 49 -2.43 -1.98 10.97
C ALA A 49 -3.70 -2.19 11.81
N VAL A 50 -3.57 -2.25 13.15
CA VAL A 50 -4.72 -2.35 14.05
C VAL A 50 -5.54 -1.06 14.02
N LEU A 51 -4.89 0.11 14.07
CA LEU A 51 -5.58 1.41 13.96
C LEU A 51 -6.30 1.55 12.62
N TYR A 52 -5.70 1.10 11.52
CA TYR A 52 -6.32 1.07 10.20
C TYR A 52 -7.50 0.11 10.13
N ALA A 53 -7.41 -1.06 10.78
CA ALA A 53 -8.53 -1.99 10.86
C ALA A 53 -9.74 -1.37 11.60
N PHE A 54 -9.49 -0.60 12.67
CA PHE A 54 -10.55 0.19 13.31
C PHE A 54 -11.10 1.28 12.39
N ALA A 55 -10.22 2.01 11.69
CA ALA A 55 -10.64 3.03 10.74
C ALA A 55 -11.58 2.45 9.68
N ASN A 56 -11.18 1.35 9.05
CA ASN A 56 -11.96 0.67 8.02
C ASN A 56 -13.31 0.14 8.53
N LYS A 57 -13.42 -0.19 9.83
CA LYS A 57 -14.65 -0.72 10.41
C LYS A 57 -15.60 0.37 10.94
N LEU A 58 -15.05 1.48 11.42
CA LEU A 58 -15.78 2.47 12.21
C LEU A 58 -15.99 3.81 11.49
N LEU A 59 -15.19 4.12 10.47
CA LEU A 59 -15.23 5.40 9.78
C LEU A 59 -15.96 5.32 8.44
N THR A 60 -16.36 6.49 7.95
CA THR A 60 -16.86 6.65 6.59
C THR A 60 -15.73 6.52 5.56
N ALA A 61 -16.09 6.35 4.28
CA ALA A 61 -15.10 6.26 3.20
C ALA A 61 -14.24 7.54 3.06
N GLU A 62 -14.84 8.71 3.31
CA GLU A 62 -14.15 10.01 3.28
C GLU A 62 -13.13 10.11 4.43
N GLU A 63 -13.56 9.81 5.65
CA GLU A 63 -12.67 9.84 6.83
C GLU A 63 -11.57 8.77 6.74
N LEU A 64 -11.85 7.61 6.13
CA LEU A 64 -10.85 6.56 5.91
C LEU A 64 -9.73 7.04 4.98
N GLU A 65 -10.04 7.90 4.01
CA GLU A 65 -9.03 8.45 3.10
C GLU A 65 -8.03 9.34 3.84
N GLU A 66 -8.51 10.18 4.76
CA GLU A 66 -7.64 10.98 5.64
C GLU A 66 -6.69 10.09 6.48
N ILE A 67 -7.18 8.93 6.95
CA ILE A 67 -6.35 7.96 7.68
C ILE A 67 -5.28 7.34 6.77
N LYS A 68 -5.61 7.04 5.51
CA LYS A 68 -4.62 6.53 4.54
C LYS A 68 -3.54 7.56 4.26
N GLU A 69 -3.91 8.83 4.09
CA GLU A 69 -2.94 9.92 3.92
C GLU A 69 -2.00 10.02 5.12
N ALA A 70 -2.54 9.93 6.34
CA ALA A 70 -1.72 9.94 7.54
C ALA A 70 -0.72 8.77 7.61
N ILE A 71 -1.14 7.55 7.23
CA ILE A 71 -0.26 6.36 7.18
C ILE A 71 0.77 6.51 6.06
N ALA A 72 0.39 7.04 4.89
CA ALA A 72 1.29 7.27 3.77
C ALA A 72 2.45 8.21 4.14
N MET A 73 2.24 9.11 5.09
CA MET A 73 3.28 10.01 5.63
C MET A 73 4.16 9.38 6.71
N THR A 74 4.05 8.08 6.98
CA THR A 74 4.88 7.36 7.96
C THR A 74 5.93 6.50 7.26
N LYS A 75 6.96 6.06 7.98
CA LYS A 75 7.95 5.13 7.42
C LYS A 75 7.34 3.81 6.93
N LEU A 76 6.26 3.34 7.57
CA LEU A 76 5.51 2.19 7.07
C LEU A 76 4.88 2.48 5.70
N GLY A 77 4.29 3.67 5.54
CA GLY A 77 3.74 4.14 4.26
C GLY A 77 4.78 4.15 3.15
N GLU A 78 5.98 4.67 3.43
CA GLU A 78 7.11 4.65 2.51
C GLU A 78 7.53 3.22 2.14
N MET A 79 7.68 2.33 3.13
CA MET A 79 8.02 0.93 2.90
C MET A 79 6.98 0.21 2.03
N LEU A 80 5.68 0.43 2.28
CA LEU A 80 4.60 -0.15 1.49
C LEU A 80 4.60 0.36 0.05
N PHE A 81 4.93 1.64 -0.15
CA PHE A 81 5.07 2.22 -1.47
C PHE A 81 6.23 1.59 -2.23
N ASP A 82 7.42 1.50 -1.61
CA ASP A 82 8.61 0.90 -2.21
C ASP A 82 8.41 -0.57 -2.57
N ASP A 83 7.79 -1.35 -1.68
CA ASP A 83 7.44 -2.75 -1.95
C ASP A 83 6.42 -2.86 -3.09
N GLY A 84 5.48 -1.93 -3.17
CA GLY A 84 4.53 -1.80 -4.27
C GLY A 84 5.21 -1.53 -5.61
N VAL A 85 6.20 -0.62 -5.64
CA VAL A 85 7.00 -0.31 -6.84
C VAL A 85 7.78 -1.53 -7.29
N LYS A 86 8.53 -2.18 -6.39
CA LYS A 86 9.29 -3.41 -6.71
C LYS A 86 8.39 -4.53 -7.23
N ALA A 87 7.22 -4.72 -6.61
CA ALA A 87 6.24 -5.70 -7.08
C ALA A 87 5.67 -5.34 -8.45
N GLY A 88 5.47 -4.04 -8.72
CA GLY A 88 5.04 -3.52 -10.02
C GLY A 88 6.07 -3.75 -11.12
N GLU A 89 7.34 -3.45 -10.86
CA GLU A 89 8.46 -3.70 -11.78
C GLU A 89 8.56 -5.18 -12.14
N LYS A 90 8.57 -6.06 -11.13
CA LYS A 90 8.60 -7.51 -11.33
C LYS A 90 7.43 -8.01 -12.18
N LYS A 91 6.20 -7.56 -11.88
CA LYS A 91 5.02 -7.89 -12.69
C LYS A 91 5.14 -7.37 -14.13
N GLY A 92 5.74 -6.19 -14.32
CA GLY A 92 6.01 -5.61 -15.63
C GLY A 92 6.98 -6.46 -16.45
N GLU A 93 8.07 -6.90 -15.85
CA GLU A 93 9.05 -7.81 -16.47
C GLU A 93 8.42 -9.16 -16.83
N GLU A 94 7.65 -9.75 -15.92
CA GLU A 94 6.95 -11.02 -16.16
C GLU A 94 5.95 -10.90 -17.32
N LYS A 95 5.16 -9.82 -17.39
CA LYS A 95 4.24 -9.56 -18.51
C LYS A 95 4.99 -9.41 -19.83
N MET A 96 6.07 -8.64 -19.84
CA MET A 96 6.87 -8.42 -21.05
C MET A 96 7.53 -9.71 -21.52
N SER A 97 8.06 -10.52 -20.60
CA SER A 97 8.66 -11.82 -20.90
C SER A 97 7.65 -12.78 -21.52
N ARG A 98 6.46 -12.91 -20.93
CA ARG A 98 5.36 -13.72 -21.47
C ARG A 98 4.95 -13.27 -22.88
N LEU A 99 4.84 -11.96 -23.10
CA LEU A 99 4.51 -11.42 -24.42
C LEU A 99 5.62 -11.71 -25.43
N THR A 100 6.87 -11.56 -25.03
CA THR A 100 8.04 -11.81 -25.90
C THR A 100 8.08 -13.28 -26.33
N ILE A 101 7.95 -14.22 -25.40
CA ILE A 101 7.89 -15.66 -25.71
C ILE A 101 6.75 -15.93 -26.70
N ARG A 102 5.55 -15.40 -26.44
CA ARG A 102 4.38 -15.61 -27.29
C ARG A 102 4.59 -15.12 -28.72
N LEU A 103 5.12 -13.91 -28.88
CA LEU A 103 5.35 -13.32 -30.20
C LEU A 103 6.49 -14.02 -30.95
N LEU A 104 7.53 -14.50 -30.24
CA LEU A 104 8.60 -15.29 -30.84
C LEU A 104 8.09 -16.64 -31.36
N ASP A 105 7.27 -17.34 -30.57
CA ASP A 105 6.66 -18.62 -30.96
C ASP A 105 5.75 -18.47 -32.19
N GLU A 106 4.99 -17.37 -32.25
CA GLU A 106 4.15 -17.03 -33.41
C GLU A 106 4.93 -16.38 -34.57
N LYS A 107 6.25 -16.19 -34.42
CA LYS A 107 7.13 -15.51 -35.39
C LYS A 107 6.67 -14.10 -35.77
N ARG A 108 5.97 -13.42 -34.86
CA ARG A 108 5.42 -12.06 -35.02
C ARG A 108 6.46 -10.99 -34.65
N TYR A 109 7.60 -11.00 -35.34
CA TYR A 109 8.73 -10.12 -35.02
C TYR A 109 8.40 -8.62 -35.14
N GLY A 110 7.58 -8.24 -36.13
CA GLY A 110 7.14 -6.85 -36.30
C GLY A 110 6.29 -6.35 -35.14
N ASP A 111 5.46 -7.23 -34.56
CA ASP A 111 4.66 -6.88 -33.39
C ASP A 111 5.50 -6.75 -32.13
N LEU A 112 6.55 -7.57 -32.00
CA LEU A 112 7.51 -7.45 -30.91
C LEU A 112 8.25 -6.11 -31.00
N GLU A 113 8.75 -5.74 -32.17
CA GLU A 113 9.41 -4.45 -32.38
C GLU A 113 8.48 -3.28 -32.07
N ARG A 114 7.22 -3.36 -32.53
CA ARG A 114 6.22 -2.32 -32.26
C ARG A 114 5.88 -2.24 -30.78
N ALA A 115 5.66 -3.36 -30.09
CA ALA A 115 5.30 -3.40 -28.68
C ALA A 115 6.39 -2.83 -27.75
N VAL A 116 7.66 -2.88 -28.14
CA VAL A 116 8.75 -2.26 -27.38
C VAL A 116 8.71 -0.73 -27.47
N LYS A 117 8.22 -0.17 -28.59
CA LYS A 117 8.18 1.28 -28.85
C LYS A 117 6.84 1.93 -28.51
N ASP A 118 5.75 1.16 -28.58
CA ASP A 118 4.38 1.62 -28.44
C ASP A 118 3.71 0.95 -27.23
N LEU A 119 3.57 1.73 -26.15
CA LEU A 119 2.97 1.28 -24.90
C LEU A 119 1.51 0.87 -25.06
N GLU A 120 0.72 1.61 -25.85
CA GLU A 120 -0.71 1.34 -26.01
C GLU A 120 -0.92 0.08 -26.84
N TYR A 121 -0.16 -0.09 -27.92
CA TYR A 121 -0.16 -1.33 -28.68
C TYR A 121 0.26 -2.53 -27.82
N ARG A 122 1.30 -2.36 -26.97
CA ARG A 122 1.69 -3.40 -26.00
C ARG A 122 0.55 -3.76 -25.03
N LYS A 123 -0.19 -2.78 -24.53
CA LYS A 123 -1.36 -3.00 -23.67
C LYS A 123 -2.49 -3.72 -24.40
N GLU A 124 -2.71 -3.45 -25.68
CA GLU A 124 -3.67 -4.19 -26.50
C GLU A 124 -3.28 -5.65 -26.65
N LEU A 125 -2.00 -5.93 -26.96
CA LEU A 125 -1.49 -7.30 -27.03
C LEU A 125 -1.61 -8.02 -25.68
N TYR A 126 -1.36 -7.34 -24.57
CA TYR A 126 -1.60 -7.92 -23.24
C TYR A 126 -3.06 -8.35 -23.07
N LYS A 127 -4.04 -7.53 -23.48
CA LYS A 127 -5.46 -7.91 -23.43
C LYS A 127 -5.78 -9.09 -24.35
N ILE A 128 -5.26 -9.09 -25.57
CA ILE A 128 -5.51 -10.14 -26.58
C ILE A 128 -4.96 -11.49 -26.10
N PHE A 129 -3.78 -11.51 -25.49
CA PHE A 129 -3.12 -12.74 -25.04
C PHE A 129 -3.40 -13.10 -23.58
N GLY A 130 -4.21 -12.32 -22.84
CA GLY A 130 -4.51 -12.58 -21.42
C GLY A 130 -3.29 -12.45 -20.50
N ILE A 131 -2.48 -11.40 -20.70
CA ILE A 131 -1.24 -11.12 -19.96
C ILE A 131 -1.41 -9.98 -18.96
#